data_AF-A0A6A1R6A6-F1
#
_entry.id   AF-A0A6A1R6A6-F1
#
_cell.length_a   1.000
_cell.length_b   1.000
_cell.length_c   1.000
_cell.angle_alpha   90.00
_cell.angle_beta   90.00
_cell.angle_gamma   90.00
#
_symmetry.space_group_name_H-M   'P 1'
#
loop_
_entity.id
_entity.type
_entity.pdbx_description
1 polymer ?
#
loop_
_entity_poly.entity_id
_entity_poly.type
_entity_poly.pdbx_seq_one_letter_code
_entity_poly.pdbx_strand_id
1 'polypeptide(L)' 'MSIYDTDSIPFYGWGRPKIERPIDTPQGQADLKLIVNVCYEAILKCDDPAWRYQAARLLQAIGPMKGTLQ' A
#
# COMPACT_ATOMS: atom_id res chain seq x y z
N MET A 1 19.85 37.48 -20.88
CA MET A 1 19.83 36.23 -20.09
C MET A 1 20.43 35.11 -20.92
N SER A 2 21.54 34.51 -20.48
CA SER A 2 22.18 33.36 -21.10
C SER A 2 21.50 32.07 -20.61
N ILE A 3 21.22 31.12 -21.51
CA ILE A 3 20.59 29.81 -21.21
C ILE A 3 21.55 28.79 -20.57
N TYR A 4 22.78 29.18 -20.27
CA TYR A 4 23.84 28.33 -19.72
C TYR A 4 24.03 28.52 -18.21
N ASP A 5 22.95 28.78 -17.47
CA ASP A 5 22.94 28.75 -15.99
C ASP A 5 22.58 27.34 -15.52
N THR A 6 23.38 26.36 -15.95
CA THR A 6 23.22 24.94 -15.59
C THR A 6 24.02 24.54 -14.34
N ASP A 7 24.83 25.46 -13.80
CA ASP A 7 25.61 25.26 -12.57
C ASP A 7 24.74 25.23 -11.30
N SER A 8 23.45 25.56 -11.44
CA SER A 8 22.48 25.59 -10.34
C SER A 8 21.65 24.30 -10.20
N ILE A 9 21.91 23.26 -11.01
CA ILE A 9 21.16 22.00 -10.94
C ILE A 9 21.88 21.05 -9.97
N PRO A 10 21.41 20.87 -8.72
CA PRO A 10 22.01 19.91 -7.81
C PRO A 10 21.92 18.49 -8.39
N PHE A 11 23.08 17.86 -8.57
CA PHE A 11 23.27 16.51 -9.12
C PHE A 11 22.55 15.42 -8.27
N TYR A 12 22.22 15.73 -7.03
CA TYR A 12 21.38 14.92 -6.14
C TYR A 12 19.98 15.55 -6.12
N GLY A 13 19.18 15.14 -7.11
CA GLY A 13 17.91 15.77 -7.47
C GLY A 13 16.97 16.03 -6.31
N TRP A 14 16.12 17.04 -6.50
CA TRP A 14 14.93 17.36 -5.70
C TRP A 14 14.49 16.16 -4.89
N GLY A 15 14.77 16.20 -3.58
CA GLY A 15 14.51 15.08 -2.68
C GLY A 15 13.11 14.59 -2.96
N ARG A 16 13.01 13.41 -3.58
CA ARG A 16 11.70 12.83 -3.91
C ARG A 16 10.97 12.81 -2.58
N PRO A 17 9.82 13.48 -2.42
CA PRO A 17 9.07 13.38 -1.19
C PRO A 17 8.89 11.88 -0.97
N LYS A 18 9.35 11.39 0.18
CA LYS A 18 9.11 10.02 0.58
C LYS A 18 7.60 9.95 0.69
N ILE A 19 6.95 9.45 -0.37
CA ILE A 19 5.50 9.29 -0.38
C ILE A 19 5.26 8.23 0.67
N GLU A 20 5.00 8.66 1.91
CA GLU A 20 4.56 7.79 2.97
C GLU A 20 3.30 7.13 2.45
N ARG A 21 3.42 5.85 2.11
CA ARG A 21 2.25 5.09 1.69
C ARG A 21 1.35 5.09 2.93
N PRO A 22 0.04 5.34 2.78
CA PRO A 22 -0.86 5.34 3.94
C PRO A 22 -0.69 4.10 4.84
N ILE A 23 -0.33 2.95 4.24
CA ILE A 23 -0.01 1.67 4.89
C ILE A 23 1.18 1.72 5.87
N ASP A 24 2.17 2.58 5.62
CA ASP A 24 3.38 2.68 6.45
C ASP A 24 3.14 3.52 7.71
N THR A 25 2.00 4.19 7.81
CA THR A 25 1.59 4.92 9.01
C THR A 25 0.98 3.95 10.04
N PRO A 26 1.05 4.25 11.36
CA PRO A 26 0.39 3.43 12.38
C PRO A 26 -1.11 3.25 12.13
N GLN A 27 -1.75 4.27 11.56
CA GLN A 27 -3.16 4.22 11.19
C GLN A 27 -3.40 3.24 10.03
N GLY A 28 -2.60 3.30 8.97
CA GLY A 28 -2.74 2.38 7.85
C GLY A 28 -2.47 0.92 8.23
N GLN A 29 -1.58 0.66 9.18
CA GLN A 29 -1.40 -0.68 9.72
C GLN A 29 -2.62 -1.16 10.52
N ALA A 30 -3.25 -0.27 11.31
CA ALA A 30 -4.47 -0.58 12.04
C ALA A 30 -5.64 -0.87 11.09
N ASP A 31 -5.80 -0.05 10.05
CA ASP A 31 -6.83 -0.23 9.01
C ASP A 31 -6.60 -1.54 8.24
N LEU A 32 -5.35 -1.86 7.88
CA LEU A 32 -5.02 -3.09 7.18
C LEU A 32 -5.31 -4.32 8.06
N LYS A 33 -5.00 -4.26 9.36
CA LYS A 33 -5.35 -5.32 10.31
C LYS A 33 -6.87 -5.51 10.41
N LEU A 34 -7.63 -4.42 10.44
CA LEU A 34 -9.10 -4.46 10.45
C LEU A 34 -9.64 -5.14 9.18
N ILE A 35 -9.16 -4.73 8.00
CA ILE A 35 -9.56 -5.29 6.71
C ILE A 35 -9.28 -6.79 6.65
N VAL A 36 -8.08 -7.21 7.08
CA VAL A 36 -7.68 -8.63 7.09
C VAL A 36 -8.62 -9.45 7.98
N ASN A 37 -8.90 -8.98 9.20
CA ASN A 37 -9.79 -9.67 10.12
C ASN A 37 -11.21 -9.81 9.56
N VAL A 38 -11.76 -8.73 9.00
CA VAL A 38 -13.11 -8.74 8.40
C VAL A 38 -13.18 -9.72 7.22
N CYS A 39 -12.14 -9.77 6.38
CA CYS A 39 -12.11 -10.72 5.27
C CYS A 39 -12.06 -12.17 5.74
N TYR A 40 -11.27 -12.48 6.78
CA TYR A 40 -11.25 -13.83 7.35
C TYR A 40 -12.61 -14.22 7.93
N GLU A 41 -13.27 -13.31 8.66
CA GLU A 41 -14.62 -13.58 9.17
C GLU A 41 -15.63 -13.78 8.05
N ALA A 42 -15.57 -12.97 6.99
CA ALA A 42 -16.44 -13.10 5.82
C ALA A 42 -16.28 -14.46 5.13
N ILE A 43 -15.04 -14.93 4.95
CA ILE A 43 -14.75 -16.22 4.32
C ILE A 43 -15.31 -17.38 5.16
N LEU A 44 -15.17 -17.30 6.48
CA LEU A 44 -15.56 -18.39 7.39
C LEU A 44 -17.07 -18.42 7.69
N LYS A 45 -17.70 -17.24 7.81
CA LYS A 45 -19.05 -17.12 8.41
C LYS A 45 -20.13 -16.62 7.46
N CYS A 46 -19.80 -15.96 6.35
CA CYS A 46 -20.84 -15.38 5.48
C CYS A 46 -21.49 -16.47 4.62
N ASP A 47 -22.80 -16.53 4.48
CA ASP A 47 -23.46 -17.57 3.64
C ASP A 47 -23.41 -17.27 2.13
N ASP A 48 -23.10 -16.03 1.74
CA ASP A 48 -23.01 -15.63 0.33
C ASP A 48 -21.65 -16.06 -0.28
N PRO A 49 -21.66 -16.98 -1.27
CA PRO A 49 -20.43 -17.43 -1.92
C PRO A 49 -19.72 -16.32 -2.70
N ALA A 50 -20.45 -15.32 -3.23
CA ALA A 50 -19.83 -14.19 -3.93
C ALA A 50 -19.05 -13.32 -2.94
N TRP A 51 -19.59 -13.10 -1.74
CA TRP A 51 -18.91 -12.35 -0.69
C TRP A 51 -17.65 -13.04 -0.18
N ARG A 52 -17.71 -14.38 0.02
CA ARG A 52 -16.51 -15.18 0.36
C ARG A 52 -15.42 -15.06 -0.71
N TYR A 53 -15.79 -15.13 -1.98
CA TYR A 53 -14.85 -15.02 -3.08
C TYR A 53 -14.20 -13.63 -3.15
N GLN A 54 -14.99 -12.57 -2.96
CA GLN A 54 -14.47 -11.20 -2.93
C GLN A 54 -13.50 -10.98 -1.76
N ALA A 55 -13.84 -11.47 -0.56
CA ALA A 55 -12.98 -11.40 0.60
C ALA A 55 -11.64 -12.15 0.39
N ALA A 56 -11.68 -13.35 -0.21
CA ALA A 56 -10.48 -14.11 -0.54
C ALA A 56 -9.60 -13.38 -1.57
N ARG A 57 -10.21 -12.78 -2.61
CA ARG A 57 -9.48 -11.97 -3.60
C ARG A 57 -8.85 -10.72 -2.99
N LEU A 58 -9.55 -10.06 -2.07
CA LEU A 58 -9.04 -8.88 -1.38
C LEU A 58 -7.84 -9.26 -0.49
N LEU A 59 -7.92 -10.37 0.25
CA LEU A 59 -6.77 -10.90 1.01
C LEU A 59 -5.59 -11.27 0.11
N GLN A 60 -5.84 -11.83 -1.07
CA GLN A 60 -4.78 -12.13 -2.04
C GLN A 60 -4.11 -10.86 -2.58
N ALA A 61 -4.87 -9.77 -2.76
CA ALA A 61 -4.35 -8.49 -3.20
C ALA A 61 -3.55 -7.75 -2.10
N ILE A 62 -3.89 -8.01 -0.83
CA ILE A 62 -3.20 -7.48 0.35
C ILE A 62 -1.97 -8.32 0.71
N GLY A 63 -2.00 -9.63 0.45
CA GLY A 63 -0.88 -10.54 0.66
C GLY A 63 0.12 -10.57 -0.50
N PRO A 64 1.33 -11.08 -0.23
CA PRO A 64 2.38 -10.24 0.32
C PRO A 64 2.64 -9.04 -0.61
N MET A 65 2.88 -7.87 -0.04
CA MET A 65 3.72 -6.89 -0.74
C MET A 65 4.97 -7.63 -1.24
N LYS A 66 5.05 -7.83 -2.56
CA LYS A 66 6.01 -8.68 -3.28
C LYS A 66 7.48 -8.20 -3.16
N GLY A 67 7.83 -7.48 -2.10
CA GLY A 67 9.16 -6.91 -1.89
C GLY A 67 9.45 -6.25 -0.54
N THR A 68 8.68 -6.51 0.53
CA THR A 68 8.97 -5.92 1.86
C THR A 68 9.21 -6.92 2.99
N LEU A 69 9.28 -8.21 2.69
CA LEU A 69 9.85 -9.21 3.60
C LEU A 69 11.16 -9.70 2.97
N GLN A 70 12.24 -8.98 3.26
CA GLN A 70 13.60 -9.53 3.23
C GLN A 70 13.87 -10.28 4.52
#